data_AF-A0A4R7S1A8-F1
#
_entry.id   AF-A0A4R7S1A8-F1
#
_cell.length_a   1.000
_cell.length_b   1.000
_cell.length_c   1.000
_cell.angle_alpha   90.00
_cell.angle_beta   90.00
_cell.angle_gamma   90.00
#
_symmetry.space_group_name_H-M   'P 1'
#
loop_
_entity.id
_entity.type
_entity.pdbx_description
1 polymer ?
#
loop_
_entity_poly.entity_id
_entity_poly.type
_entity_poly.pdbx_seq_one_letter_code
_entity_poly.pdbx_strand_id
1 'polypeptide(L)'
;MHLIGLLALLGAGIGGGYALLNRSTDPMTGITPLSTEEYLESSTALSGNTYKIEGTVDDRLDNWRAADGRLFSVQVSEAGSYMPVWVPAGMETNIQRGQRYVFKVRVLETGVLEVLELFKA
;
A
#
# COMPACT_ATOMS: atom_id res chain seq x y z
N MET A 1 2.67 34.25 39.68
CA MET A 1 3.38 33.85 38.43
C MET A 1 3.34 32.34 38.14
N HIS A 2 2.86 31.46 39.04
CA HIS A 2 2.90 29.99 38.82
C HIS A 2 1.68 29.37 38.10
N LEU A 3 0.55 30.09 37.99
CA LEU A 3 -0.69 29.55 37.41
C LEU A 3 -0.66 29.44 35.88
N ILE A 4 0.07 30.35 35.21
CA ILE A 4 0.20 30.38 33.75
C ILE A 4 1.07 29.23 33.23
N GLY A 5 2.10 28.84 33.99
CA GLY A 5 2.96 27.71 33.63
C GLY A 5 2.24 26.36 33.68
N LEU A 6 1.28 26.19 34.61
CA LEU A 6 0.53 24.94 34.75
C LEU A 6 -0.50 24.74 33.62
N LEU A 7 -1.14 25.83 33.18
CA LEU A 7 -2.09 25.83 32.06
C LEU A 7 -1.39 25.55 30.72
N ALA A 8 -0.17 26.05 30.52
CA ALA A 8 0.62 25.78 29.32
C ALA A 8 1.04 24.30 29.21
N LEU A 9 1.38 23.66 30.34
CA LEU A 9 1.72 22.23 30.40
C LEU A 9 0.52 21.32 30.11
N LEU A 10 -0.68 21.68 30.60
CA LEU A 10 -1.91 20.94 30.34
C LEU A 10 -2.37 21.04 28.87
N GLY A 11 -2.22 22.21 28.24
CA GLY A 11 -2.52 22.39 26.81
C GLY A 11 -1.59 21.60 25.89
N ALA A 12 -0.29 21.51 26.24
CA ALA A 12 0.68 20.73 25.48
C ALA A 12 0.49 19.22 25.60
N GLY A 13 0.02 18.72 26.75
CA GLY A 13 -0.29 17.29 26.93
C GLY A 13 -1.45 16.80 26.07
N ILE A 14 -2.48 17.62 25.87
CA ILE A 14 -3.67 17.26 25.08
C ILE A 14 -3.43 17.48 23.58
N GLY A 15 -2.75 18.57 23.19
CA GLY A 15 -2.42 18.84 21.78
C GLY A 15 -1.27 17.98 21.24
N GLY A 16 -0.25 17.70 22.05
CA GLY A 16 0.90 16.88 21.67
C GLY A 16 0.58 15.39 21.60
N GLY A 17 -0.33 14.90 22.45
CA GLY A 17 -0.79 13.51 22.40
C GLY A 17 -1.53 13.16 21.11
N TYR A 18 -2.42 14.06 20.65
CA TYR A 18 -3.22 13.83 19.43
C TYR A 18 -2.37 13.78 18.15
N ALA A 19 -1.31 14.59 18.06
CA ALA A 19 -0.43 14.62 16.89
C ALA A 19 0.46 13.39 16.77
N LEU A 20 0.78 12.71 17.89
CA LEU A 20 1.52 11.45 17.89
C LEU A 20 0.63 10.23 17.64
N LEU A 21 -0.65 10.29 18.04
CA LEU A 21 -1.62 9.20 17.86
C LEU A 21 -2.14 9.07 16.41
N ASN A 22 -1.99 10.11 15.58
CA ASN A 22 -2.46 10.11 14.19
C ASN A 22 -1.38 9.73 13.17
N ARG A 23 -0.23 9.24 13.63
CA ARG A 23 0.79 8.65 12.75
C ARG A 23 0.31 7.25 12.41
N SER A 24 -0.41 7.10 11.29
CA SER A 24 -0.75 5.80 10.71
C SER A 24 0.52 4.94 10.71
N THR A 25 0.53 3.90 11.53
CA THR A 25 1.62 2.93 11.59
C THR A 25 1.74 2.30 10.21
N ASP A 26 2.82 2.58 9.49
CA ASP A 26 3.11 1.91 8.22
C ASP A 26 3.23 0.41 8.49
N PRO A 27 2.32 -0.44 7.97
CA PRO A 27 2.31 -1.86 8.29
C PRO A 27 3.51 -2.60 7.69
N MET A 28 4.22 -2.03 6.71
CA MET A 28 5.42 -2.60 6.07
C MET A 28 6.63 -1.67 6.22
N THR A 29 7.02 -1.39 7.47
CA THR A 29 8.32 -0.76 7.74
C THR A 29 9.47 -1.65 7.25
N GLY A 30 10.50 -1.04 6.65
CA GLY A 30 11.69 -1.74 6.16
C GLY A 30 11.58 -2.37 4.77
N ILE A 31 10.44 -2.26 4.08
CA ILE A 31 10.30 -2.69 2.68
C ILE A 31 10.46 -1.49 1.75
N THR A 32 11.30 -1.64 0.73
CA THR A 32 11.56 -0.60 -0.28
C THR A 32 10.29 -0.29 -1.08
N PRO A 33 9.85 0.97 -1.16
CA PRO A 33 8.73 1.36 -2.02
C PRO A 33 9.09 1.17 -3.50
N LEU A 34 8.15 0.67 -4.29
CA LEU A 34 8.29 0.56 -5.75
C LEU A 34 8.17 1.95 -6.38
N SER A 35 9.14 2.32 -7.21
CA SER A 35 9.00 3.52 -8.05
C SER A 35 8.07 3.22 -9.22
N THR A 36 6.96 3.95 -9.30
CA THR A 36 6.02 3.86 -10.44
C THR A 36 6.69 4.21 -11.75
N GLU A 37 7.59 5.20 -11.75
CA GLU A 37 8.32 5.64 -12.94
C GLU A 37 9.24 4.53 -13.45
N GLU A 38 10.05 3.95 -12.56
CA GLU A 38 10.99 2.87 -12.89
C GLU A 38 10.25 1.61 -13.35
N TYR A 39 9.12 1.30 -12.71
CA TYR A 39 8.27 0.18 -13.10
C TYR A 39 7.68 0.35 -14.51
N LEU A 40 7.25 1.56 -14.86
CA LEU A 40 6.71 1.87 -16.19
C LEU A 40 7.81 1.92 -17.26
N GLU A 41 9.01 2.35 -16.89
CA GLU A 41 10.17 2.37 -17.78
C GLU A 41 10.70 0.96 -18.07
N SER A 42 10.87 0.14 -17.03
CA SER A 42 11.40 -1.23 -17.17
C SER A 42 11.00 -2.15 -16.00
N SER A 43 9.80 -2.72 -16.06
CA SER A 43 9.33 -3.70 -15.08
C SER A 43 10.21 -4.96 -15.03
N THR A 44 10.81 -5.37 -16.15
CA THR A 44 11.69 -6.55 -16.21
C THR A 44 12.98 -6.37 -15.41
N ALA A 45 13.54 -5.15 -15.35
CA ALA A 45 14.73 -4.87 -14.53
C ALA A 45 14.46 -5.04 -13.02
N LEU A 46 13.19 -4.91 -12.63
CA LEU A 46 12.72 -5.07 -11.25
C LEU A 46 12.28 -6.50 -10.93
N SER A 47 12.23 -7.39 -11.93
CA SER A 47 11.76 -8.76 -11.77
C SER A 47 12.55 -9.54 -10.72
N GLY A 48 11.85 -10.41 -9.99
CA GLY A 48 12.43 -11.21 -8.89
C GLY A 48 12.58 -10.46 -7.57
N ASN A 49 12.57 -9.12 -7.58
CA ASN A 49 12.65 -8.31 -6.38
C ASN A 49 11.28 -8.09 -5.72
N THR A 50 11.32 -7.73 -4.42
CA THR A 50 10.12 -7.46 -3.61
C THR A 50 10.08 -5.99 -3.22
N TYR A 51 8.90 -5.38 -3.37
CA TYR A 51 8.67 -3.98 -3.08
C TYR A 51 7.36 -3.76 -2.33
N LYS A 52 7.21 -2.54 -1.80
CA LYS A 52 5.96 -2.04 -1.25
C LYS A 52 5.28 -1.14 -2.27
N ILE A 53 3.98 -1.36 -2.49
CA ILE A 53 3.11 -0.43 -3.20
C ILE A 53 1.95 -0.05 -2.29
N GLU A 54 1.44 1.16 -2.46
CA GLU A 54 0.24 1.62 -1.78
C GLU A 54 -0.69 2.22 -2.82
N GLY A 55 -1.96 1.84 -2.77
CA GLY A 55 -2.91 2.29 -3.78
C GLY A 55 -4.34 1.87 -3.52
N THR A 56 -5.24 2.43 -4.32
CA THR A 56 -6.68 2.15 -4.27
C THR A 56 -7.03 1.10 -5.32
N VAL A 57 -7.74 0.05 -4.91
CA VAL A 57 -8.22 -0.98 -5.83
C VAL A 57 -9.32 -0.38 -6.71
N ASP A 58 -9.10 -0.34 -8.02
CA ASP A 58 -10.09 0.17 -8.97
C ASP A 58 -10.98 -0.96 -9.50
N ASP A 59 -10.44 -1.92 -10.23
CA ASP A 59 -11.26 -2.97 -10.85
C ASP A 59 -10.61 -4.35 -10.77
N ARG A 60 -11.43 -5.39 -10.93
CA ARG A 60 -10.99 -6.79 -10.97
C ARG A 60 -11.08 -7.32 -12.39
N LEU A 61 -9.99 -7.92 -12.88
CA LEU A 61 -9.98 -8.60 -14.16
C LEU A 61 -10.32 -10.09 -13.96
N ASP A 62 -11.56 -10.44 -14.30
CA ASP A 62 -12.12 -11.78 -14.08
C ASP A 62 -11.56 -12.87 -15.01
N ASN A 63 -10.94 -12.48 -16.14
CA ASN A 63 -10.51 -13.43 -17.17
C ASN A 63 -9.03 -13.83 -17.09
N TRP A 64 -8.26 -13.30 -16.12
CA TRP A 64 -6.84 -13.63 -15.99
C TRP A 64 -6.61 -14.72 -14.95
N ARG A 65 -6.28 -15.93 -15.42
CA ARG A 65 -5.91 -17.08 -14.57
C ARG A 65 -6.81 -17.21 -13.33
N ALA A 66 -8.13 -17.12 -13.53
CA ALA A 66 -9.11 -17.06 -12.45
C ALA A 66 -9.06 -18.30 -11.52
N ALA A 67 -8.59 -19.44 -12.03
CA ALA A 67 -8.35 -20.64 -11.24
C ALA A 67 -7.13 -20.51 -10.30
N ASP A 68 -6.14 -19.69 -10.67
CA ASP A 68 -4.88 -19.52 -9.95
C ASP A 68 -4.86 -18.27 -9.06
N GLY A 69 -5.84 -17.36 -9.22
CA GLY A 69 -5.97 -16.17 -8.39
C GLY A 69 -6.87 -15.10 -8.99
N ARG A 70 -6.71 -13.87 -8.50
CA ARG A 70 -7.49 -12.70 -8.91
C ARG A 70 -6.55 -11.58 -9.30
N LEU A 71 -6.73 -11.01 -10.49
CA LEU A 71 -5.97 -9.84 -10.95
C LEU A 71 -6.77 -8.57 -10.67
N PHE A 72 -6.13 -7.58 -10.07
CA PHE A 72 -6.70 -6.27 -9.77
C PHE A 72 -5.92 -5.16 -10.45
N SER A 73 -6.63 -4.13 -10.89
CA SER A 73 -6.05 -2.84 -11.26
C SER A 73 -5.96 -1.99 -10.00
N VAL A 74 -4.75 -1.58 -9.61
CA VAL A 74 -4.52 -0.73 -8.43
C VAL A 74 -4.01 0.63 -8.87
N GLN A 75 -4.72 1.69 -8.50
CA GLN A 75 -4.31 3.06 -8.71
C GLN A 75 -3.30 3.48 -7.63
N VAL A 76 -2.05 3.73 -8.04
CA VAL A 76 -0.94 4.06 -7.11
C VAL A 76 -0.57 5.55 -7.11
N SER A 77 -1.06 6.32 -8.08
CA SER A 77 -0.83 7.77 -8.17
C SER A 77 -2.14 8.51 -8.39
N GLU A 78 -2.22 9.73 -7.85
CA GLU A 78 -3.33 10.65 -8.14
C GLU A 78 -3.38 11.04 -9.62
N ALA A 79 -2.24 10.94 -10.32
CA ALA A 79 -2.14 11.14 -11.77
C ALA A 79 -2.75 10.00 -12.61
N GLY A 80 -3.33 8.97 -11.97
CA GLY A 80 -4.04 7.90 -12.67
C GLY A 80 -3.14 6.78 -13.20
N SER A 81 -1.98 6.55 -12.57
CA SER A 81 -1.15 5.37 -12.89
C SER A 81 -1.75 4.11 -12.26
N TYR A 82 -1.95 3.09 -13.08
CA TYR A 82 -2.50 1.80 -12.66
C TYR A 82 -1.44 0.70 -12.74
N MET A 83 -1.42 -0.18 -11.74
CA MET A 83 -0.53 -1.33 -11.67
C MET A 83 -1.33 -2.64 -11.63
N PRO A 84 -0.93 -3.67 -12.39
CA PRO A 84 -1.55 -4.99 -12.38
C PRO A 84 -1.08 -5.79 -11.16
N VAL A 85 -1.97 -5.95 -10.18
CA VAL A 85 -1.69 -6.65 -8.92
C VAL A 85 -2.42 -7.99 -8.92
N TRP A 86 -1.66 -9.08 -8.93
CA TRP A 86 -2.18 -10.44 -8.91
C TRP A 86 -2.14 -11.02 -7.50
N VAL A 87 -3.29 -11.48 -7.03
CA VAL A 87 -3.49 -12.09 -5.71
C VAL A 87 -3.67 -13.59 -5.90
N PRO A 88 -2.74 -14.44 -5.44
CA PRO A 88 -2.83 -15.89 -5.57
C PRO A 88 -4.09 -16.46 -4.89
N ALA A 89 -4.66 -17.54 -5.44
CA ALA A 89 -5.91 -18.14 -4.94
C ALA A 89 -5.83 -18.66 -3.50
N GLY A 90 -4.62 -19.04 -3.03
CA GLY A 90 -4.41 -19.52 -1.65
C GLY A 90 -4.46 -18.43 -0.58
N MET A 91 -4.62 -17.16 -0.97
CA MET A 91 -4.68 -16.03 -0.05
C MET A 91 -6.14 -15.69 0.29
N GLU A 92 -6.56 -16.07 1.50
CA GLU A 92 -7.86 -15.70 2.07
C GLU A 92 -7.89 -14.20 2.40
N THR A 93 -8.28 -13.39 1.42
CA THR A 93 -8.37 -11.92 1.56
C THR A 93 -9.64 -11.36 0.94
N ASN A 94 -10.27 -10.43 1.66
CA ASN A 94 -11.47 -9.70 1.23
C ASN A 94 -11.09 -8.32 0.70
N ILE A 95 -10.58 -8.31 -0.53
CA ILE A 95 -10.20 -7.09 -1.23
C ILE A 95 -11.46 -6.40 -1.76
N GLN A 96 -11.63 -5.13 -1.41
CA GLN A 96 -12.79 -4.31 -1.77
C GLN A 96 -12.40 -3.25 -2.80
N ARG A 97 -13.26 -3.05 -3.81
CA ARG A 97 -13.16 -1.94 -4.75
C ARG A 97 -13.27 -0.60 -4.02
N GLY A 98 -12.47 0.38 -4.43
CA GLY A 98 -12.41 1.72 -3.84
C GLY A 98 -11.69 1.77 -2.49
N GLN A 99 -11.21 0.63 -1.98
CA GLN A 99 -10.45 0.59 -0.74
C GLN A 99 -8.96 0.71 -1.02
N ARG A 100 -8.28 1.49 -0.18
CA ARG A 100 -6.83 1.65 -0.16
C ARG A 100 -6.17 0.53 0.63
N TYR A 101 -5.07 0.00 0.10
CA TYR A 101 -4.27 -1.06 0.71
C TYR A 101 -2.79 -0.77 0.53
N VAL A 102 -1.98 -1.32 1.45
CA VAL A 102 -0.53 -1.44 1.32
C VAL A 102 -0.24 -2.89 0.94
N PHE A 103 0.46 -3.10 -0.16
CA PHE A 103 0.82 -4.43 -0.66
C PHE A 103 2.33 -4.60 -0.63
N LYS A 104 2.76 -5.79 -0.20
CA LYS A 104 4.10 -6.30 -0.45
C LYS A 104 4.00 -7.19 -1.67
N VAL A 105 4.71 -6.82 -2.72
CA VAL A 105 4.61 -7.46 -4.03
C VAL A 105 5.96 -7.94 -4.51
N ARG A 106 5.97 -9.05 -5.23
CA ARG A 106 7.10 -9.49 -6.06
C ARG A 106 6.81 -9.14 -7.51
N VAL A 107 7.79 -8.56 -8.20
CA VAL A 107 7.66 -8.28 -9.63
C VAL A 107 7.97 -9.56 -10.40
N LEU A 108 7.02 -10.04 -11.20
CA LEU A 108 7.24 -11.19 -12.09
C LEU A 108 7.95 -10.74 -13.38
N GLU A 109 8.55 -11.67 -14.11
CA GLU A 109 9.18 -11.38 -15.41
C GLU A 109 8.20 -10.77 -16.43
N THR A 110 6.90 -11.06 -16.28
CA THR A 110 5.82 -10.49 -17.09
C THR A 110 5.47 -9.04 -16.72
N GLY A 111 6.07 -8.49 -15.66
CA GLY A 111 5.73 -7.21 -15.05
C GLY A 111 4.56 -7.27 -14.06
N VAL A 112 3.81 -8.37 -14.00
CA VAL A 112 2.70 -8.51 -13.03
C VAL A 112 3.24 -8.51 -11.60
N LEU A 113 2.52 -7.84 -10.70
CA LEU A 113 2.89 -7.74 -9.28
C LEU A 113 2.19 -8.85 -8.49
N GLU A 114 2.93 -9.90 -8.12
CA GLU A 114 2.43 -10.97 -7.26
C GLU A 114 2.35 -10.49 -5.80
N VAL A 115 1.16 -10.55 -5.20
CA VAL A 115 0.96 -10.19 -3.80
C VAL A 115 1.49 -11.29 -2.88
N LEU A 116 2.40 -10.90 -2.00
CA LEU A 116 2.91 -11.76 -0.92
C LEU A 116 2.16 -11.49 0.38
N GLU A 117 1.92 -10.21 0.70
CA GLU A 117 1.22 -9.76 1.91
C GLU A 117 0.45 -8.46 1.60
N LEU A 118 -0.66 -8.22 2.28
CA LEU A 118 -1.43 -6.97 2.13
C LEU A 118 -2.11 -6.55 3.44
N PHE A 119 -2.24 -5.24 3.63
CA PHE A 119 -2.93 -4.64 4.76
C PHE A 119 -3.85 -3.53 4.27
N LYS A 120 -5.01 -3.40 4.90
CA LYS A 120 -5.91 -2.27 4.67
C LYS A 120 -5.26 -1.01 5.24
N ALA A 121 -5.21 0.07 4.46
CA ALA A 121 -4.72 1.38 4.86
C ALA A 121 -5.83 2.21 5.52
#